data_AF-A0A2K3QM91-F1
#
_entry.id   AF-A0A2K3QM91-F1
#
_cell.length_a   1.000
_cell.length_b   1.000
_cell.length_c   1.000
_cell.angle_alpha   90.00
_cell.angle_beta   90.00
_cell.angle_gamma   90.00
#
_symmetry.space_group_name_H-M   'P 1'
#
loop_
_entity.id
_entity.type
_entity.pdbx_description
1 polymer ?
#
loop_
_entity_poly.entity_id
_entity_poly.type
_entity_poly.pdbx_seq_one_letter_code
_entity_poly.pdbx_strand_id
1 'polypeptide(L)'
;MPSAMASIPGRQDASLANGVGGSHEPNAVEASASRPSSIPSHPLGVKPLGNRYLSAGPNARASVGSWAFLPDEMLAVVLEHVDKSDLLSLGATCKFLYAFCHPDELWKSLFLELPKERGQSLRWQGSWRRTVLALPKEREANVDCSNVFSDVLHRPFACTNIDLAQFVTNIPKANQMRRLDNLTYEQYAERWTEQPFVLTNCIQDWPVRSQWTMDRLLQDYGDVEFRAEAVDWRFARYRSYMRENRDESPLYLFDRKFAEKMEIKVGREADAAYWRPDCFGPDLFEVLGEERPAHRWLIVGPERSGSTFHKDPNGTSAWNAVIQGAKYWIMFPPTAQVPGVYVSRDSSEVTSPLSIAEWLLAFHGEARRLPECVEGICSAGEILHVPSGWWHLVVNTESGVALTQNFVPLSPKLNLLSEVLLFLRDKPDQVSGFARDIGNPYELFTERLRREYPEVLARALDLADRKSGRKRKWDTAVGRGDEEGATGFSFGFGGGDGDGDGDGEIA
;
A
#
# COMPACT_ATOMS: atom_id res chain seq x y z
N MET A 1 -50.65 -6.74 -52.58
CA MET A 1 -51.81 -7.54 -53.03
C MET A 1 -51.48 -9.01 -52.78
N PRO A 2 -52.27 -9.72 -51.99
CA PRO A 2 -53.08 -9.28 -50.85
C PRO A 2 -52.57 -10.01 -49.58
N SER A 3 -53.00 -9.84 -48.33
CA SER A 3 -54.16 -9.28 -47.63
C SER A 3 -53.76 -9.35 -46.12
N ALA A 4 -54.30 -8.63 -45.14
CA ALA A 4 -55.55 -7.90 -45.02
C ALA A 4 -55.46 -6.90 -43.85
N MET A 5 -56.31 -5.89 -43.93
CA MET A 5 -56.64 -4.83 -42.98
C MET A 5 -57.41 -5.33 -41.74
N ALA A 6 -57.39 -4.55 -40.64
CA ALA A 6 -58.57 -3.90 -40.02
C ALA A 6 -58.15 -3.20 -38.70
N SER A 7 -58.20 -1.87 -38.54
CA SER A 7 -59.34 -0.98 -38.22
C SER A 7 -59.64 -0.82 -36.70
N ILE A 8 -59.45 0.42 -36.23
CA ILE A 8 -59.80 1.13 -34.95
C ILE A 8 -61.37 1.22 -34.85
N PRO A 9 -62.13 1.46 -33.71
CA PRO A 9 -61.91 2.51 -32.67
C PRO A 9 -62.55 2.42 -31.24
N GLY A 10 -61.92 3.10 -30.27
CA GLY A 10 -62.51 4.17 -29.44
C GLY A 10 -63.37 3.90 -28.17
N ARG A 11 -63.35 4.95 -27.31
CA ARG A 11 -64.18 5.28 -26.12
C ARG A 11 -63.82 4.58 -24.80
N GLN A 12 -63.97 5.18 -23.60
CA GLN A 12 -64.33 6.51 -23.11
C GLN A 12 -63.91 6.57 -21.62
N ASP A 13 -63.53 7.75 -21.13
CA ASP A 13 -63.37 8.07 -19.71
C ASP A 13 -64.68 7.92 -18.92
N ALA A 14 -64.60 7.40 -17.68
CA ALA A 14 -65.43 7.86 -16.55
C ALA A 14 -64.91 7.34 -15.20
N SER A 15 -64.73 8.29 -14.27
CA SER A 15 -64.42 8.18 -12.85
C SER A 15 -65.52 7.50 -12.00
N LEU A 16 -65.15 6.88 -10.86
CA LEU A 16 -65.57 7.25 -9.48
C LEU A 16 -65.21 6.19 -8.41
N ALA A 17 -64.31 6.61 -7.49
CA ALA A 17 -64.32 6.55 -6.02
C ALA A 17 -64.67 5.29 -5.17
N ASN A 18 -63.82 5.13 -4.13
CA ASN A 18 -63.94 4.45 -2.82
C ASN A 18 -63.92 2.91 -2.81
N GLY A 19 -63.19 2.18 -1.94
CA GLY A 19 -62.25 2.38 -0.82
C GLY A 19 -61.89 0.95 -0.34
N VAL A 20 -60.70 0.61 0.15
CA VAL A 20 -60.32 0.55 1.58
C VAL A 20 -59.00 -0.25 1.65
N GLY A 21 -58.00 0.25 2.39
CA GLY A 21 -57.08 -0.56 3.21
C GLY A 21 -55.90 -1.28 2.56
N GLY A 22 -54.67 -0.89 2.94
CA GLY A 22 -53.46 -1.71 2.79
C GLY A 22 -52.19 -0.92 2.58
N SER A 23 -51.52 -0.54 3.67
CA SER A 23 -50.21 0.11 3.68
C SER A 23 -49.09 -0.85 3.24
N HIS A 24 -48.50 -0.62 2.06
CA HIS A 24 -47.20 -1.18 1.67
C HIS A 24 -46.36 -0.10 0.99
N GLU A 25 -45.28 0.28 1.67
CA GLU A 25 -44.17 1.05 1.12
C GLU A 25 -43.47 0.21 0.04
N PRO A 26 -43.19 0.75 -1.16
CA PRO A 26 -42.35 0.07 -2.12
C PRO A 26 -40.88 0.30 -1.76
N ASN A 27 -40.21 -0.78 -1.35
CA ASN A 27 -38.74 -0.87 -1.31
C ASN A 27 -38.16 -0.45 -2.66
N ALA A 28 -37.53 0.73 -2.70
CA ALA A 28 -36.66 1.14 -3.79
C ALA A 28 -35.35 0.35 -3.66
N VAL A 29 -35.34 -0.86 -4.23
CA VAL A 29 -34.09 -1.52 -4.62
C VAL A 29 -33.60 -0.75 -5.84
N GLU A 30 -32.73 0.24 -5.62
CA GLU A 30 -31.93 0.81 -6.71
C GLU A 30 -31.13 -0.31 -7.33
N ALA A 31 -31.59 -0.74 -8.52
CA ALA A 31 -30.81 -1.58 -9.40
C ALA A 31 -29.48 -0.87 -9.65
N SER A 32 -28.38 -1.47 -9.19
CA SER A 32 -27.04 -1.01 -9.49
C SER A 32 -26.87 -1.01 -11.01
N ALA A 33 -26.98 0.16 -11.62
CA ALA A 33 -26.61 0.35 -13.01
C ALA A 33 -25.13 -0.03 -13.14
N SER A 34 -24.84 -1.15 -13.79
CA SER A 34 -23.48 -1.57 -14.13
C SER A 34 -22.80 -0.42 -14.87
N ARG A 35 -21.87 0.28 -14.23
CA ARG A 35 -21.03 1.24 -14.91
C ARG A 35 -20.32 0.49 -16.05
N PRO A 36 -20.37 0.98 -17.29
CA PRO A 36 -19.62 0.34 -18.36
C PRO A 36 -18.14 0.33 -17.97
N SER A 37 -17.50 -0.84 -18.08
CA SER A 37 -16.11 -1.12 -17.74
C SER A 37 -15.09 -0.43 -18.66
N SER A 38 -15.46 0.71 -19.26
CA SER A 38 -14.65 1.43 -20.24
C SER A 38 -13.84 2.51 -19.54
N ILE A 39 -12.52 2.41 -19.67
CA ILE A 39 -11.59 3.49 -19.34
C ILE A 39 -12.04 4.76 -20.09
N PRO A 40 -12.15 5.92 -19.42
CA PRO A 40 -12.53 7.17 -20.06
C PRO A 40 -11.49 7.59 -21.11
N SER A 41 -11.82 8.56 -21.97
CA SER A 41 -10.84 9.10 -22.90
C SER A 41 -9.75 9.87 -22.16
N HIS A 42 -8.49 9.70 -22.58
CA HIS A 42 -7.35 10.43 -22.03
C HIS A 42 -7.61 11.96 -22.13
N PRO A 43 -7.27 12.78 -21.11
CA PRO A 43 -7.57 14.22 -21.11
C PRO A 43 -6.98 14.99 -22.30
N LEU A 44 -5.80 14.60 -22.76
CA LEU A 44 -5.17 15.13 -23.98
C LEU A 44 -5.59 14.41 -25.28
N GLY A 45 -6.42 13.37 -25.21
CA GLY A 45 -6.83 12.55 -26.35
C GLY A 45 -5.83 11.46 -26.77
N VAL A 46 -4.70 11.30 -26.07
CA VAL A 46 -3.70 10.24 -26.30
C VAL A 46 -4.37 8.87 -26.33
N LYS A 47 -3.94 8.00 -27.25
CA LYS A 47 -4.49 6.66 -27.44
C LYS A 47 -3.40 5.59 -27.29
N PRO A 48 -3.79 4.32 -27.03
CA PRO A 48 -2.86 3.20 -27.09
C PRO A 48 -2.14 3.12 -28.44
N LEU A 49 -0.91 2.61 -28.45
CA LEU A 49 -0.07 2.53 -29.65
C LEU A 49 -0.73 1.74 -30.77
N GLY A 50 -1.43 0.65 -30.42
CA GLY A 50 -2.16 -0.20 -31.36
C GLY A 50 -3.22 0.54 -32.18
N ASN A 51 -3.79 1.64 -31.66
CA ASN A 51 -4.80 2.43 -32.38
C ASN A 51 -4.21 3.13 -33.61
N ARG A 52 -2.88 3.26 -33.70
CA ARG A 52 -2.19 3.80 -34.87
C ARG A 52 -2.51 3.03 -36.15
N TYR A 53 -2.67 1.70 -36.08
CA TYR A 53 -2.96 0.86 -37.25
C TYR A 53 -4.33 1.13 -37.88
N LEU A 54 -5.26 1.70 -37.11
CA LEU A 54 -6.62 2.01 -37.54
C LEU A 54 -6.83 3.51 -37.85
N SER A 55 -5.81 4.33 -37.63
CA SER A 55 -5.89 5.78 -37.83
C SER A 55 -5.57 6.16 -39.27
N ALA A 56 -6.49 6.88 -39.92
CA ALA A 56 -6.26 7.48 -41.25
C ALA A 56 -5.66 8.91 -41.18
N GLY A 57 -5.55 9.49 -39.99
CA GLY A 57 -5.06 10.85 -39.76
C GLY A 57 -3.54 10.97 -39.58
N PRO A 58 -3.01 12.20 -39.51
CA PRO A 58 -1.58 12.45 -39.34
C PRO A 58 -1.09 11.95 -37.97
N ASN A 59 0.02 11.22 -37.95
CA ASN A 59 0.65 10.76 -36.70
C ASN A 59 1.55 11.86 -36.11
N ALA A 60 1.24 12.32 -34.89
CA ALA A 60 2.03 13.34 -34.21
C ALA A 60 3.51 12.95 -33.99
N ARG A 61 3.79 11.64 -33.88
CA ARG A 61 5.16 11.12 -33.74
C ARG A 61 6.05 11.47 -34.93
N ALA A 62 5.49 11.72 -36.12
CA ALA A 62 6.27 12.15 -37.28
C ALA A 62 6.84 13.58 -37.15
N SER A 63 6.34 14.38 -36.19
CA SER A 63 6.72 15.78 -36.00
C SER A 63 7.74 16.01 -34.88
N VAL A 64 8.36 14.95 -34.35
CA VAL A 64 9.32 15.05 -33.23
C VAL A 64 10.76 15.41 -33.67
N GLY A 65 10.99 15.52 -34.98
CA GLY A 65 12.29 15.90 -35.55
C GLY A 65 13.40 14.92 -35.16
N SER A 66 14.54 15.45 -34.69
CA SER A 66 15.71 14.65 -34.32
C SER A 66 15.47 13.68 -33.17
N TRP A 67 14.38 13.80 -32.41
CA TRP A 67 14.03 12.86 -31.33
C TRP A 67 13.39 11.57 -31.85
N ALA A 68 13.10 11.47 -33.15
CA ALA A 68 12.36 10.35 -33.74
C ALA A 68 13.07 8.99 -33.63
N PHE A 69 14.40 9.00 -33.42
CA PHE A 69 15.16 7.76 -33.25
C PHE A 69 14.96 7.11 -31.88
N LEU A 70 14.51 7.86 -30.87
CA LEU A 70 14.27 7.32 -29.52
C LEU A 70 12.92 6.62 -29.46
N PRO A 71 12.86 5.35 -29.01
CA PRO A 71 11.61 4.72 -28.60
C PRO A 71 10.88 5.53 -27.52
N ASP A 72 9.58 5.34 -27.39
CA ASP A 72 8.74 6.05 -26.41
C ASP A 72 9.26 5.88 -24.98
N GLU A 73 9.72 4.67 -24.64
CA GLU A 73 10.26 4.32 -23.32
C GLU A 73 11.55 5.08 -23.03
N MET A 74 12.46 5.13 -24.00
CA MET A 74 13.72 5.86 -23.86
C MET A 74 13.49 7.36 -23.82
N LEU A 75 12.51 7.86 -24.57
CA LEU A 75 12.12 9.26 -24.49
C LEU A 75 11.61 9.60 -23.08
N ALA A 76 10.74 8.78 -22.48
CA ALA A 76 10.26 9.01 -21.12
C ALA A 76 11.41 9.06 -20.10
N VAL A 77 12.33 8.09 -20.14
CA VAL A 77 13.52 8.06 -19.26
C VAL A 77 14.40 9.30 -19.45
N VAL A 78 14.64 9.74 -20.69
CA VAL A 78 15.43 10.95 -20.92
C VAL A 78 14.74 12.19 -20.31
N LEU A 79 13.42 12.28 -20.42
CA LEU A 79 12.66 13.43 -19.91
C LEU A 79 12.64 13.52 -18.38
N GLU A 80 12.83 12.41 -17.67
CA GLU A 80 12.99 12.41 -16.20
C GLU A 80 14.20 13.21 -15.73
N HIS A 81 15.20 13.40 -16.60
CA HIS A 81 16.42 14.17 -16.30
C HIS A 81 16.40 15.59 -16.86
N VAL A 82 15.26 16.05 -17.40
CA VAL A 82 15.13 17.38 -18.00
C VAL A 82 14.53 18.35 -17.00
N ASP A 83 15.13 19.55 -16.90
CA ASP A 83 14.66 20.56 -15.97
C ASP A 83 13.31 21.17 -16.37
N LYS A 84 12.72 21.93 -15.45
CA LYS A 84 11.45 22.62 -15.65
C LYS A 84 11.41 23.49 -16.91
N SER A 85 12.45 24.29 -17.17
CA SER A 85 12.50 25.22 -18.31
C SER A 85 12.55 24.49 -19.64
N ASP A 86 13.34 23.43 -19.68
CA ASP A 86 13.56 22.64 -20.88
C ASP A 86 12.33 21.76 -21.17
N LEU A 87 11.66 21.18 -20.17
CA LEU A 87 10.38 20.49 -20.36
C LEU A 87 9.30 21.41 -20.97
N LEU A 88 9.23 22.66 -20.50
CA LEU A 88 8.30 23.64 -21.08
C LEU A 88 8.66 23.99 -22.52
N SER A 89 9.94 24.22 -22.79
CA SER A 89 10.44 24.58 -24.13
C SER A 89 10.24 23.45 -25.12
N LEU A 90 10.57 22.22 -24.72
CA LEU A 90 10.41 21.00 -25.53
C LEU A 90 8.92 20.69 -25.77
N GLY A 91 8.09 20.77 -24.73
CA GLY A 91 6.65 20.57 -24.83
C GLY A 91 5.95 21.57 -25.76
N ALA A 92 6.53 22.76 -25.96
CA ALA A 92 5.98 23.76 -26.87
C ALA A 92 6.27 23.50 -28.36
N THR A 93 7.07 22.49 -28.70
CA THR A 93 7.55 22.27 -30.08
C THR A 93 6.56 21.52 -30.98
N CYS A 94 5.93 20.45 -30.49
CA CYS A 94 4.97 19.65 -31.24
C CYS A 94 4.02 18.88 -30.32
N LYS A 95 2.90 18.36 -30.85
CA LYS A 95 1.87 17.66 -30.06
C LYS A 95 2.37 16.40 -29.34
N PHE A 96 3.32 15.67 -29.95
CA PHE A 96 3.87 14.45 -29.36
C PHE A 96 4.74 14.78 -28.14
N LEU A 97 5.67 15.73 -28.29
CA LEU A 97 6.51 16.19 -27.18
C LEU A 97 5.71 16.96 -26.13
N TYR A 98 4.67 17.69 -26.52
CA TYR A 98 3.69 18.27 -25.58
C TYR A 98 3.11 17.18 -24.67
N ALA A 99 2.62 16.08 -25.26
CA ALA A 99 2.03 14.99 -24.50
C ALA A 99 3.06 14.28 -23.59
N PHE A 100 4.31 14.12 -24.04
CA PHE A 100 5.38 13.49 -23.27
C PHE A 100 5.96 14.38 -22.15
N CYS A 101 5.88 15.71 -22.26
CA CYS A 101 6.31 16.63 -21.19
C CYS A 101 5.20 16.96 -20.18
N HIS A 102 4.00 16.42 -20.38
CA HIS A 102 2.83 16.65 -19.53
C HIS A 102 2.59 15.68 -18.36
N PRO A 103 3.08 14.42 -18.35
CA PRO A 103 2.77 13.46 -17.29
C PRO A 103 3.17 13.98 -15.92
N ASP A 104 2.27 13.82 -14.95
CA ASP A 104 2.44 14.39 -13.62
C ASP A 104 3.65 13.81 -12.85
N GLU A 105 4.09 12.59 -13.15
CA GLU A 105 5.29 11.99 -12.53
C GLU A 105 6.57 12.82 -12.76
N LEU A 106 6.78 13.35 -13.98
CA LEU A 106 7.92 14.25 -14.25
C LEU A 106 7.90 15.48 -13.33
N TRP A 107 6.71 16.02 -13.12
CA TRP A 107 6.52 17.22 -12.31
C TRP A 107 6.51 16.92 -10.82
N LYS A 108 6.15 15.70 -10.41
CA LYS A 108 6.29 15.20 -9.03
C LYS A 108 7.77 15.13 -8.66
N SER A 109 8.62 14.54 -9.51
CA SER A 109 10.08 14.52 -9.30
C SER A 109 10.65 15.93 -9.15
N LEU A 110 10.33 16.83 -10.08
CA LEU A 110 10.74 18.24 -9.99
C LEU A 110 10.21 18.95 -8.73
N PHE A 111 9.02 18.60 -8.24
CA PHE A 111 8.51 19.15 -6.99
C PHE A 111 9.32 18.67 -5.79
N LEU A 112 9.68 17.39 -5.75
CA LEU A 112 10.44 16.78 -4.65
C LEU A 112 11.89 17.30 -4.58
N GLU A 113 12.45 17.73 -5.71
CA GLU A 113 13.76 18.38 -5.78
C GLU A 113 13.75 19.86 -5.34
N LEU A 114 12.58 20.48 -5.14
CA LEU A 114 12.52 21.87 -4.70
C LEU A 114 13.08 22.03 -3.28
N PRO A 115 13.74 23.16 -2.97
CA PRO A 115 14.05 23.53 -1.59
C PRO A 115 12.79 23.49 -0.73
N LYS A 116 12.90 22.99 0.50
CA LYS A 116 11.76 22.74 1.39
C LYS A 116 10.87 23.97 1.56
N GLU A 117 11.46 25.15 1.73
CA GLU A 117 10.75 26.41 1.92
C GLU A 117 9.88 26.75 0.69
N ARG A 118 10.43 26.49 -0.50
CA ARG A 118 9.73 26.71 -1.77
C ARG A 118 8.60 25.69 -1.94
N GLY A 119 8.87 24.40 -1.71
CA GLY A 119 7.87 23.34 -1.76
C GLY A 119 6.69 23.62 -0.82
N GLN A 120 6.96 24.07 0.40
CA GLN A 120 5.95 24.46 1.41
C GLN A 120 5.12 25.68 1.00
N SER A 121 5.72 26.66 0.31
CA SER A 121 5.01 27.87 -0.14
C SER A 121 3.99 27.62 -1.26
N LEU A 122 4.15 26.54 -2.03
CA LEU A 122 3.26 26.21 -3.14
C LEU A 122 1.93 25.65 -2.65
N ARG A 123 0.84 26.13 -3.24
CA ARG A 123 -0.50 25.56 -3.03
C ARG A 123 -0.73 24.43 -4.02
N TRP A 124 -1.37 23.35 -3.58
CA TRP A 124 -1.82 22.31 -4.49
C TRP A 124 -2.80 22.89 -5.51
N GLN A 125 -2.54 22.67 -6.80
CA GLN A 125 -3.34 23.18 -7.91
C GLN A 125 -4.06 22.06 -8.66
N GLY A 126 -4.29 20.90 -8.02
CA GLY A 126 -5.02 19.77 -8.62
C GLY A 126 -4.18 18.88 -9.55
N SER A 127 -2.90 19.18 -9.75
CA SER A 127 -1.91 18.31 -10.41
C SER A 127 -0.50 18.75 -10.03
N TRP A 128 0.49 17.87 -10.16
CA TRP A 128 1.90 18.16 -9.86
C TRP A 128 2.43 19.25 -10.79
N ARG A 129 2.14 19.12 -12.09
CA ARG A 129 2.52 20.12 -13.09
C ARG A 129 2.02 21.52 -12.75
N ARG A 130 0.72 21.66 -12.49
CA ARG A 130 0.13 22.97 -12.16
C ARG A 130 0.67 23.51 -10.84
N THR A 131 0.95 22.65 -9.87
CA THR A 131 1.51 23.03 -8.57
C THR A 131 2.92 23.60 -8.73
N VAL A 132 3.82 22.91 -9.44
CA VAL A 132 5.20 23.37 -9.70
C VAL A 132 5.24 24.65 -10.54
N LEU A 133 4.30 24.80 -11.46
CA LEU A 133 4.19 26.00 -12.30
C LEU A 133 3.44 27.15 -11.61
N ALA A 134 2.81 26.92 -10.45
CA ALA A 134 1.84 27.83 -9.84
C ALA A 134 0.79 28.31 -10.87
N LEU A 135 0.31 27.39 -11.70
CA LEU A 135 -0.55 27.67 -12.86
C LEU A 135 -2.02 27.38 -12.52
N PRO A 136 -2.90 28.41 -12.50
CA PRO A 136 -4.34 28.19 -12.37
C PRO A 136 -4.89 27.38 -13.55
N LYS A 137 -5.92 26.56 -13.30
CA LYS A 137 -6.53 25.66 -14.28
C LYS A 137 -6.99 26.40 -15.54
N GLU A 138 -7.51 27.61 -15.38
CA GLU A 138 -8.11 28.42 -16.46
C GLU A 138 -7.05 28.93 -17.44
N ARG A 139 -5.78 28.92 -17.04
CA ARG A 139 -4.64 29.36 -17.85
C ARG A 139 -3.88 28.20 -18.49
N GLU A 140 -4.30 26.96 -18.21
CA GLU A 140 -3.66 25.79 -18.79
C GLU A 140 -4.06 25.62 -20.26
N ALA A 141 -3.07 25.39 -21.11
CA ALA A 141 -3.29 25.15 -22.52
C ALA A 141 -4.00 23.80 -22.72
N ASN A 142 -5.08 23.79 -23.51
CA ASN A 142 -5.76 22.57 -23.92
C ASN A 142 -5.36 22.21 -25.36
N VAL A 143 -4.28 21.45 -25.49
CA VAL A 143 -3.76 20.99 -26.79
C VAL A 143 -4.36 19.62 -27.10
N ASP A 144 -5.06 19.52 -28.23
CA ASP A 144 -5.58 18.25 -28.73
C ASP A 144 -4.44 17.35 -29.23
N CYS A 145 -4.14 16.31 -28.48
CA CYS A 145 -3.18 15.25 -28.81
C CYS A 145 -3.89 13.94 -29.21
N SER A 146 -5.09 14.01 -29.79
CA SER A 146 -5.86 12.84 -30.27
C SER A 146 -5.20 12.00 -31.36
N ASN A 147 -4.10 12.50 -31.91
CA ASN A 147 -3.24 11.87 -32.90
C ASN A 147 -1.86 11.46 -32.36
N VAL A 148 -1.70 11.45 -31.03
CA VAL A 148 -0.59 10.81 -30.31
C VAL A 148 -1.01 9.39 -29.93
N PHE A 149 -0.18 8.42 -30.28
CA PHE A 149 -0.38 7.00 -30.00
C PHE A 149 0.84 6.49 -29.23
N SER A 150 0.66 6.15 -27.95
CA SER A 150 1.75 5.74 -27.07
C SER A 150 1.21 4.95 -25.87
N ASP A 151 1.70 3.72 -25.69
CA ASP A 151 1.35 2.92 -24.51
C ASP A 151 2.05 3.45 -23.25
N VAL A 152 3.24 4.05 -23.39
CA VAL A 152 3.98 4.69 -22.29
C VAL A 152 3.18 5.81 -21.64
N LEU A 153 2.47 6.60 -22.43
CA LEU A 153 1.60 7.67 -21.91
C LEU A 153 0.20 7.17 -21.52
N HIS A 154 -0.36 6.21 -22.26
CA HIS A 154 -1.73 5.79 -22.05
C HIS A 154 -1.88 4.79 -20.89
N ARG A 155 -0.89 3.92 -20.65
CA ARG A 155 -0.97 2.87 -19.62
C ARG A 155 -1.11 3.44 -18.20
N PRO A 156 -0.30 4.41 -17.74
CA PRO A 156 -0.50 5.03 -16.43
C PRO A 156 -1.91 5.64 -16.28
N PHE A 157 -2.39 6.32 -17.32
CA PHE A 157 -3.75 6.85 -17.34
C PHE A 157 -4.81 5.75 -17.24
N ALA A 158 -4.66 4.63 -17.95
CA ALA A 158 -5.55 3.48 -17.81
C ALA A 158 -5.56 2.93 -16.36
N CYS A 159 -4.38 2.79 -15.76
CA CYS A 159 -4.19 2.36 -14.38
C CYS A 159 -4.90 3.28 -13.37
N THR A 160 -4.88 4.61 -13.58
CA THR A 160 -5.60 5.57 -12.72
C THR A 160 -7.12 5.47 -12.78
N ASN A 161 -7.67 4.80 -13.81
CA ASN A 161 -9.10 4.70 -14.08
C ASN A 161 -9.63 3.26 -14.00
N ILE A 162 -8.89 2.34 -13.36
CA ILE A 162 -9.41 1.00 -13.12
C ILE A 162 -10.66 1.03 -12.24
N ASP A 163 -11.60 0.15 -12.51
CA ASP A 163 -12.77 -0.06 -11.67
C ASP A 163 -12.40 -1.06 -10.55
N LEU A 164 -12.01 -0.53 -9.39
CA LEU A 164 -11.62 -1.35 -8.23
C LEU A 164 -12.69 -2.39 -7.85
N ALA A 165 -13.97 -2.08 -8.07
CA ALA A 165 -15.07 -2.98 -7.73
C ALA A 165 -14.93 -4.35 -8.42
N GLN A 166 -14.36 -4.40 -9.62
CA GLN A 166 -14.14 -5.65 -10.36
C GLN A 166 -13.16 -6.58 -9.66
N PHE A 167 -12.21 -6.03 -8.91
CA PHE A 167 -11.18 -6.77 -8.21
C PHE A 167 -11.59 -7.12 -6.78
N VAL A 168 -12.37 -6.27 -6.11
CA VAL A 168 -12.68 -6.45 -4.67
C VAL A 168 -14.04 -7.08 -4.41
N THR A 169 -14.87 -7.27 -5.43
CA THR A 169 -16.15 -8.01 -5.33
C THR A 169 -15.97 -9.49 -5.69
N ASN A 170 -16.98 -10.29 -5.34
CA ASN A 170 -17.04 -11.72 -5.65
C ASN A 170 -15.82 -12.53 -5.19
N ILE A 171 -15.26 -12.19 -4.02
CA ILE A 171 -14.16 -12.93 -3.39
C ILE A 171 -14.57 -14.42 -3.27
N PRO A 172 -13.82 -15.36 -3.89
CA PRO A 172 -14.08 -16.79 -3.77
C PRO A 172 -14.10 -17.24 -2.31
N LYS A 173 -15.07 -18.10 -1.94
CA LYS A 173 -15.20 -18.60 -0.56
C LYS A 173 -13.91 -19.22 0.00
N ALA A 174 -13.11 -19.87 -0.85
CA ALA A 174 -11.84 -20.48 -0.46
C ALA A 174 -10.77 -19.45 -0.06
N ASN A 175 -10.85 -18.24 -0.62
CA ASN A 175 -9.88 -17.17 -0.37
C ASN A 175 -10.33 -16.26 0.78
N GLN A 176 -11.60 -16.32 1.19
CA GLN A 176 -12.15 -15.39 2.18
C GLN A 176 -11.38 -15.45 3.50
N MET A 177 -10.83 -14.29 3.88
CA MET A 177 -10.19 -14.12 5.17
C MET A 177 -11.17 -14.40 6.31
N ARG A 178 -10.69 -15.12 7.31
CA ARG A 178 -11.48 -15.47 8.48
C ARG A 178 -11.86 -14.23 9.27
N ARG A 179 -13.12 -14.15 9.66
CA ARG A 179 -13.68 -13.06 10.47
C ARG A 179 -14.09 -13.61 11.83
N LEU A 180 -13.74 -12.88 12.89
CA LEU A 180 -13.99 -13.22 14.28
C LEU A 180 -14.52 -11.97 14.97
N ASP A 181 -15.37 -12.11 15.98
CA ASP A 181 -15.90 -10.93 16.68
C ASP A 181 -14.80 -10.24 17.49
N ASN A 182 -14.26 -10.94 18.48
CA ASN A 182 -13.06 -10.55 19.23
C ASN A 182 -12.39 -11.83 19.76
N LEU A 183 -11.18 -11.70 20.32
CA LEU A 183 -10.43 -12.82 20.89
C LEU A 183 -9.94 -12.47 22.30
N THR A 184 -9.74 -13.49 23.14
CA THR A 184 -8.87 -13.36 24.31
C THR A 184 -7.41 -13.53 23.90
N TYR A 185 -6.48 -13.05 24.73
CA TYR A 185 -5.05 -13.25 24.50
C TYR A 185 -4.68 -14.73 24.40
N GLU A 186 -5.24 -15.59 25.25
CA GLU A 186 -4.94 -17.02 25.26
C GLU A 186 -5.36 -17.69 23.95
N GLN A 187 -6.53 -17.32 23.42
CA GLN A 187 -7.00 -17.81 22.13
C GLN A 187 -6.06 -17.38 21.01
N TYR A 188 -5.68 -16.10 20.99
CA TYR A 188 -4.75 -15.54 20.01
C TYR A 188 -3.40 -16.26 20.05
N ALA A 189 -2.78 -16.31 21.23
CA ALA A 189 -1.45 -16.86 21.45
C ALA A 189 -1.36 -18.36 21.14
N GLU A 190 -2.43 -19.13 21.36
CA GLU A 190 -2.44 -20.57 21.09
C GLU A 190 -2.59 -20.90 19.59
N ARG A 191 -3.45 -20.17 18.87
CA ARG A 191 -3.95 -20.60 17.55
C ARG A 191 -3.80 -19.62 16.40
N TRP A 192 -3.69 -18.33 16.67
CA TRP A 192 -3.92 -17.29 15.65
C TRP A 192 -2.70 -16.44 15.31
N THR A 193 -1.61 -16.56 16.05
CA THR A 193 -0.40 -15.75 15.81
C THR A 193 0.17 -15.87 14.40
N GLU A 194 -0.02 -17.02 13.73
CA GLU A 194 0.56 -17.33 12.42
C GLU A 194 -0.46 -17.25 11.26
N GLN A 195 -1.69 -16.79 11.50
CA GLN A 195 -2.77 -16.76 10.50
C GLN A 195 -3.42 -15.37 10.37
N PRO A 196 -3.70 -14.89 9.15
CA PRO A 196 -4.40 -13.62 8.97
C PRO A 196 -5.89 -13.78 9.31
N PHE A 197 -6.46 -12.75 9.92
CA PHE A 197 -7.89 -12.69 10.26
C PHE A 197 -8.34 -11.24 10.43
N VAL A 198 -9.65 -11.02 10.41
CA VAL A 198 -10.30 -9.76 10.78
C VAL A 198 -11.05 -9.92 12.10
N LEU A 199 -10.87 -8.96 13.01
CA LEU A 199 -11.69 -8.77 14.20
C LEU A 199 -12.74 -7.69 13.92
N THR A 200 -14.03 -8.02 14.08
CA THR A 200 -15.15 -7.12 13.74
C THR A 200 -15.61 -6.27 14.92
N ASN A 201 -15.30 -6.67 16.15
CA ASN A 201 -15.80 -6.06 17.39
C ASN A 201 -14.69 -5.87 18.44
N CYS A 202 -13.56 -5.28 18.02
CA CYS A 202 -12.38 -5.13 18.88
C CYS A 202 -12.11 -3.69 19.34
N ILE A 203 -12.44 -2.69 18.52
CA ILE A 203 -12.08 -1.28 18.75
C ILE A 203 -13.27 -0.36 19.05
N GLN A 204 -14.42 -0.93 19.38
CA GLN A 204 -15.65 -0.15 19.52
C GLN A 204 -15.57 0.92 20.62
N ASP A 205 -14.76 0.66 21.65
CA ASP A 205 -14.58 1.55 22.80
C ASP A 205 -13.49 2.61 22.57
N TRP A 206 -12.75 2.58 21.46
CA TRP A 206 -11.72 3.57 21.19
C TRP A 206 -12.35 4.95 20.90
N PRO A 207 -11.95 6.02 21.61
CA PRO A 207 -12.44 7.37 21.33
C PRO A 207 -12.27 7.80 19.87
N VAL A 208 -11.10 7.50 19.26
CA VAL A 208 -10.83 7.82 17.85
C VAL A 208 -11.86 7.24 16.87
N ARG A 209 -12.50 6.11 17.20
CA ARG A 209 -13.48 5.47 16.31
C ARG A 209 -14.69 6.37 16.00
N SER A 210 -15.05 7.24 16.95
CA SER A 210 -16.14 8.21 16.77
C SER A 210 -15.64 9.61 16.41
N GLN A 211 -14.42 9.96 16.80
CA GLN A 211 -13.88 11.32 16.66
C GLN A 211 -13.16 11.54 15.33
N TRP A 212 -12.44 10.52 14.83
CA TRP A 212 -11.61 10.69 13.65
C TRP A 212 -12.41 10.45 12.39
N THR A 213 -12.83 11.57 11.81
CA THR A 213 -13.29 11.67 10.42
C THR A 213 -12.37 12.61 9.67
N MET A 214 -12.30 12.50 8.34
CA MET A 214 -11.52 13.43 7.51
C MET A 214 -11.82 14.90 7.81
N ASP A 215 -13.09 15.23 8.06
CA ASP A 215 -13.51 16.61 8.33
C ASP A 215 -13.10 17.06 9.73
N ARG A 216 -13.21 16.17 10.73
CA ARG A 216 -12.75 16.45 12.09
C ARG A 216 -11.23 16.59 12.17
N LEU A 217 -10.49 15.72 11.48
CA LEU A 217 -9.03 15.82 11.38
C LEU A 217 -8.60 17.12 10.69
N LEU A 218 -9.35 17.56 9.67
CA LEU A 218 -9.11 18.85 9.03
C LEU A 218 -9.35 20.03 9.98
N GLN A 219 -10.42 19.96 10.78
CA GLN A 219 -10.75 20.99 11.76
C GLN A 219 -9.71 21.06 12.88
N ASP A 220 -9.36 19.92 13.47
CA ASP A 220 -8.55 19.86 14.68
C ASP A 220 -7.04 19.89 14.39
N TYR A 221 -6.61 19.33 13.25
CA TYR A 221 -5.20 19.14 12.90
C TYR A 221 -4.83 19.69 11.51
N GLY A 222 -5.65 20.58 10.93
CA GLY A 222 -5.45 21.13 9.59
C GLY A 222 -4.07 21.75 9.35
N ASP A 223 -3.50 22.38 10.38
CA ASP A 223 -2.18 23.03 10.33
C ASP A 223 -1.01 22.15 10.78
N VAL A 224 -1.27 20.92 11.25
CA VAL A 224 -0.23 19.97 11.68
C VAL A 224 0.39 19.31 10.45
N GLU A 225 1.72 19.26 10.41
CA GLU A 225 2.47 18.62 9.32
C GLU A 225 2.61 17.11 9.53
N PHE A 226 2.18 16.34 8.53
CA PHE A 226 2.31 14.89 8.49
C PHE A 226 3.19 14.44 7.31
N ARG A 227 3.88 13.33 7.52
CA ARG A 227 4.63 12.62 6.49
C ARG A 227 3.65 11.87 5.58
N ALA A 228 3.70 12.17 4.28
CA ALA A 228 3.05 11.40 3.23
C ALA A 228 4.10 10.97 2.22
N GLU A 229 4.57 9.74 2.37
CA GLU A 229 5.70 9.17 1.62
C GLU A 229 6.91 10.11 1.60
N ALA A 230 7.11 10.83 0.49
CA ALA A 230 8.25 11.71 0.25
C ALA A 230 8.06 13.17 0.71
N VAL A 231 6.86 13.56 1.17
CA VAL A 231 6.56 14.96 1.56
C VAL A 231 6.14 15.10 3.01
N ASP A 232 6.47 16.24 3.61
CA ASP A 232 5.93 16.67 4.91
C ASP A 232 4.96 17.84 4.67
N TRP A 233 3.66 17.58 4.74
CA TRP A 233 2.61 18.56 4.44
C TRP A 233 1.65 18.75 5.59
N ARG A 234 1.18 19.99 5.76
CA ARG A 234 0.00 20.28 6.59
C ARG A 234 -1.18 19.43 6.15
N PHE A 235 -1.94 18.90 7.10
CA PHE A 235 -3.09 18.04 6.79
C PHE A 235 -4.09 18.71 5.84
N ALA A 236 -4.32 20.02 5.96
CA ALA A 236 -5.21 20.75 5.05
C ALA A 236 -4.74 20.71 3.58
N ARG A 237 -3.43 20.75 3.34
CA ARG A 237 -2.85 20.61 2.01
C ARG A 237 -3.00 19.18 1.50
N TYR A 238 -2.66 18.20 2.32
CA TYR A 238 -2.83 16.78 1.97
C TYR A 238 -4.30 16.45 1.66
N ARG A 239 -5.25 16.99 2.44
CA ARG A 239 -6.69 16.85 2.17
C ARG A 239 -7.10 17.44 0.82
N SER A 240 -6.51 18.58 0.43
CA SER A 240 -6.75 19.19 -0.89
C SER A 240 -6.20 18.31 -2.01
N TYR A 241 -5.01 17.73 -1.81
CA TYR A 241 -4.42 16.74 -2.71
C TYR A 241 -5.31 15.49 -2.88
N MET A 242 -5.77 14.90 -1.78
CA MET A 242 -6.65 13.71 -1.81
C MET A 242 -7.93 13.93 -2.62
N ARG A 243 -8.51 15.13 -2.55
CA ARG A 243 -9.75 15.48 -3.27
C ARG A 243 -9.51 15.68 -4.77
N GLU A 244 -8.32 16.12 -5.15
CA GLU A 244 -8.01 16.58 -6.50
C GLU A 244 -6.65 16.06 -6.95
N ASN A 245 -6.49 14.74 -7.09
CA ASN A 245 -5.31 14.12 -7.70
C ASN A 245 -5.71 13.14 -8.81
N ARG A 246 -4.75 12.81 -9.68
CA ARG A 246 -4.88 11.87 -10.79
C ARG A 246 -3.68 10.93 -10.87
N ASP A 247 -3.02 10.75 -9.74
CA ASP A 247 -1.79 9.97 -9.66
C ASP A 247 -2.15 8.49 -9.80
N GLU A 248 -1.29 7.73 -10.47
CA GLU A 248 -1.45 6.28 -10.56
C GLU A 248 -1.30 5.63 -9.19
N SER A 249 -0.30 6.10 -8.44
CA SER A 249 -0.07 5.78 -7.03
C SER A 249 -0.20 7.08 -6.22
N PRO A 250 -1.40 7.38 -5.69
CA PRO A 250 -1.60 8.59 -4.89
C PRO A 250 -0.76 8.55 -3.61
N LEU A 251 -0.13 9.67 -3.25
CA LEU A 251 0.63 9.83 -2.02
C LEU A 251 -0.18 9.35 -0.83
N TYR A 252 0.46 8.53 0.00
CA TYR A 252 -0.13 7.91 1.16
C TYR A 252 0.45 8.53 2.44
N LEU A 253 -0.40 9.15 3.26
CA LEU A 253 0.01 9.66 4.57
C LEU A 253 0.32 8.48 5.48
N PHE A 254 1.56 8.39 5.92
CA PHE A 254 2.09 7.31 6.72
C PHE A 254 3.07 7.90 7.75
N ASP A 255 2.53 8.36 8.88
CA ASP A 255 3.30 9.15 9.86
C ASP A 255 3.51 8.40 11.17
N ARG A 256 4.77 8.15 11.51
CA ARG A 256 5.18 7.43 12.73
C ARG A 256 5.18 8.29 14.00
N LYS A 257 5.20 9.61 13.85
CA LYS A 257 5.25 10.61 14.93
C LYS A 257 3.90 11.30 15.14
N PHE A 258 2.83 10.74 14.57
CA PHE A 258 1.50 11.37 14.61
C PHE A 258 1.02 11.59 16.04
N ALA A 259 1.32 10.67 16.96
CA ALA A 259 0.84 10.74 18.32
C ALA A 259 1.41 11.98 19.05
N GLU A 260 2.71 12.22 18.88
CA GLU A 260 3.42 13.36 19.43
C GLU A 260 2.98 14.66 18.74
N LYS A 261 2.85 14.65 17.40
CA LYS A 261 2.44 15.81 16.60
C LYS A 261 0.99 16.26 16.88
N MET A 262 0.12 15.31 17.18
CA MET A 262 -1.29 15.55 17.51
C MET A 262 -1.51 15.70 19.02
N GLU A 263 -0.46 15.57 19.83
CA GLU A 263 -0.52 15.63 21.30
C GLU A 263 -1.56 14.66 21.91
N ILE A 264 -1.73 13.48 21.29
CA ILE A 264 -2.67 12.46 21.78
C ILE A 264 -1.99 11.48 22.72
N LYS A 265 -2.77 10.95 23.67
CA LYS A 265 -2.33 9.87 24.55
C LYS A 265 -2.71 8.51 23.95
N VAL A 266 -1.77 7.57 24.03
CA VAL A 266 -1.96 6.19 23.57
C VAL A 266 -1.74 5.27 24.75
N GLY A 267 -2.76 4.52 25.13
CA GLY A 267 -2.76 3.75 26.38
C GLY A 267 -4.15 3.60 26.96
N ARG A 268 -4.24 3.24 28.24
CA ARG A 268 -5.51 3.02 28.96
C ARG A 268 -5.84 4.11 29.96
N GLU A 269 -5.14 5.23 29.90
CA GLU A 269 -5.44 6.41 30.71
C GLU A 269 -6.82 6.99 30.34
N ALA A 270 -7.43 7.75 31.26
CA ALA A 270 -8.81 8.25 31.13
C ALA A 270 -9.05 9.16 29.92
N ASP A 271 -7.99 9.69 29.31
CA ASP A 271 -8.01 10.57 28.13
C ASP A 271 -7.20 10.02 26.95
N ALA A 272 -6.91 8.72 26.94
CA ALA A 272 -6.27 8.07 25.82
C ALA A 272 -7.17 8.04 24.58
N ALA A 273 -6.60 8.36 23.42
CA ALA A 273 -7.30 8.36 22.15
C ALA A 273 -7.57 6.93 21.64
N TYR A 274 -6.62 6.01 21.87
CA TYR A 274 -6.72 4.58 21.57
C TYR A 274 -5.67 3.79 22.36
N TRP A 275 -5.75 2.45 22.33
CA TRP A 275 -4.79 1.54 22.95
C TRP A 275 -4.50 0.33 22.06
N ARG A 276 -3.44 -0.43 22.36
CA ARG A 276 -3.23 -1.74 21.71
C ARG A 276 -4.39 -2.68 22.06
N PRO A 277 -4.97 -3.42 21.10
CA PRO A 277 -6.00 -4.41 21.39
C PRO A 277 -5.53 -5.50 22.37
N ASP A 278 -6.32 -5.77 23.41
CA ASP A 278 -5.93 -6.69 24.49
C ASP A 278 -5.65 -8.11 24.01
N CYS A 279 -6.33 -8.54 22.94
CA CYS A 279 -6.18 -9.87 22.37
C CYS A 279 -4.76 -10.15 21.88
N PHE A 280 -3.98 -9.12 21.54
CA PHE A 280 -2.61 -9.29 21.08
C PHE A 280 -1.60 -9.45 22.24
N GLY A 281 -2.01 -9.18 23.47
CA GLY A 281 -1.23 -9.43 24.67
C GLY A 281 0.05 -8.58 24.78
N PRO A 282 1.09 -9.11 25.44
CA PRO A 282 2.40 -8.46 25.55
C PRO A 282 3.09 -8.35 24.18
N ASP A 283 3.65 -7.17 23.92
CA ASP A 283 4.57 -6.93 22.78
C ASP A 283 6.00 -7.06 23.29
N LEU A 284 6.72 -8.11 22.86
CA LEU A 284 8.07 -8.37 23.34
C LEU A 284 9.07 -7.27 22.96
N PHE A 285 8.79 -6.43 21.97
CA PHE A 285 9.63 -5.26 21.68
C PHE A 285 9.47 -4.12 22.69
N GLU A 286 8.48 -4.15 23.60
CA GLU A 286 8.35 -3.15 24.65
C GLU A 286 9.55 -3.12 25.62
N VAL A 287 10.29 -4.23 25.76
CA VAL A 287 11.52 -4.31 26.60
C VAL A 287 12.63 -3.36 26.13
N LEU A 288 12.55 -2.88 24.89
CA LEU A 288 13.50 -1.92 24.32
C LEU A 288 13.21 -0.47 24.78
N GLY A 289 12.03 -0.19 25.34
CA GLY A 289 11.63 1.15 25.75
C GLY A 289 11.72 2.15 24.59
N GLU A 290 12.35 3.29 24.83
CA GLU A 290 12.54 4.36 23.83
C GLU A 290 13.48 3.97 22.67
N GLU A 291 14.30 2.93 22.84
CA GLU A 291 15.22 2.43 21.80
C GLU A 291 14.53 1.45 20.83
N ARG A 292 13.22 1.23 20.99
CA ARG A 292 12.44 0.37 20.10
C ARG A 292 12.37 0.96 18.68
N PRO A 293 12.26 0.13 17.65
CA PRO A 293 12.05 0.63 16.30
C PRO A 293 10.69 1.33 16.19
N ALA A 294 10.54 2.18 15.18
CA ALA A 294 9.24 2.73 14.79
C ALA A 294 8.21 1.58 14.66
N HIS A 295 7.06 1.75 15.31
CA HIS A 295 6.14 0.63 15.54
C HIS A 295 4.66 1.02 15.44
N ARG A 296 4.35 2.30 15.23
CA ARG A 296 2.98 2.80 15.12
C ARG A 296 2.91 3.87 14.05
N TRP A 297 1.84 3.86 13.25
CA TRP A 297 1.64 4.84 12.20
C TRP A 297 0.18 5.24 12.08
N LEU A 298 -0.03 6.54 11.84
CA LEU A 298 -1.27 7.05 11.28
C LEU A 298 -1.23 6.88 9.77
N ILE A 299 -2.29 6.30 9.24
CA ILE A 299 -2.47 6.06 7.83
C ILE A 299 -3.68 6.85 7.34
N VAL A 300 -3.48 7.74 6.36
CA VAL A 300 -4.59 8.43 5.69
C VAL A 300 -4.36 8.38 4.19
N GLY A 301 -5.38 8.04 3.41
CA GLY A 301 -5.23 7.91 1.96
C GLY A 301 -6.53 7.98 1.19
N PRO A 302 -6.50 8.42 -0.08
CA PRO A 302 -7.68 8.41 -0.94
C PRO A 302 -7.99 6.99 -1.42
N GLU A 303 -9.15 6.82 -2.04
CA GLU A 303 -9.46 5.60 -2.80
C GLU A 303 -8.35 5.33 -3.84
N ARG A 304 -8.02 4.05 -4.05
CA ARG A 304 -6.92 3.54 -4.90
C ARG A 304 -5.52 3.65 -4.34
N SER A 305 -5.28 4.43 -3.28
CA SER A 305 -3.98 4.41 -2.59
C SER A 305 -3.83 3.17 -1.71
N GLY A 306 -2.60 2.87 -1.28
CA GLY A 306 -2.34 1.70 -0.45
C GLY A 306 -0.86 1.34 -0.48
N SER A 307 -0.56 0.04 -0.33
CA SER A 307 0.81 -0.47 -0.37
C SER A 307 0.86 -1.70 -1.27
N THR A 308 1.93 -1.79 -2.08
CA THR A 308 2.22 -2.94 -2.94
C THR A 308 2.59 -4.16 -2.09
N PHE A 309 2.92 -5.30 -2.72
CA PHE A 309 3.29 -6.50 -1.97
C PHE A 309 4.57 -6.31 -1.17
N HIS A 310 4.47 -6.46 0.14
CA HIS A 310 5.60 -6.40 1.06
C HIS A 310 5.43 -7.37 2.23
N LYS A 311 6.48 -7.47 3.05
CA LYS A 311 6.47 -8.10 4.37
C LYS A 311 6.82 -7.05 5.40
N ASP A 312 6.22 -7.14 6.58
CA ASP A 312 6.57 -6.25 7.68
C ASP A 312 8.05 -6.40 8.08
N PRO A 313 8.73 -5.29 8.45
CA PRO A 313 10.14 -5.31 8.79
C PRO A 313 10.42 -6.10 10.06
N ASN A 314 11.68 -6.47 10.25
CA ASN A 314 12.21 -7.10 11.46
C ASN A 314 11.53 -8.41 11.88
N GLY A 315 10.76 -9.05 10.97
CA GLY A 315 9.98 -10.25 11.28
C GLY A 315 8.82 -10.01 12.24
N THR A 316 8.36 -8.76 12.40
CA THR A 316 7.23 -8.44 13.28
C THR A 316 5.89 -8.92 12.71
N SER A 317 4.89 -9.08 13.57
CA SER A 317 3.48 -9.10 13.15
C SER A 317 2.91 -7.69 13.23
N ALA A 318 1.77 -7.44 12.60
CA ALA A 318 1.08 -6.16 12.71
C ALA A 318 -0.43 -6.33 12.90
N TRP A 319 -1.05 -5.28 13.41
CA TRP A 319 -2.50 -5.10 13.32
C TRP A 319 -2.80 -3.77 12.65
N ASN A 320 -3.86 -3.74 11.84
CA ASN A 320 -4.33 -2.54 11.13
C ASN A 320 -5.81 -2.29 11.46
N ALA A 321 -6.07 -1.25 12.24
CA ALA A 321 -7.40 -0.80 12.64
C ALA A 321 -7.93 0.25 11.66
N VAL A 322 -9.01 -0.06 10.95
CA VAL A 322 -9.65 0.89 10.04
C VAL A 322 -10.61 1.75 10.86
N ILE A 323 -10.30 3.04 10.97
CA ILE A 323 -11.09 4.01 11.73
C ILE A 323 -12.20 4.60 10.85
N GLN A 324 -11.85 4.95 9.61
CA GLN A 324 -12.78 5.43 8.58
C GLN A 324 -12.43 4.79 7.23
N GLY A 325 -13.45 4.48 6.42
CA GLY A 325 -13.30 3.90 5.08
C GLY A 325 -13.22 2.38 5.11
N ALA A 326 -12.63 1.80 4.06
CA ALA A 326 -12.45 0.36 3.91
C ALA A 326 -11.18 0.04 3.11
N LYS A 327 -10.57 -1.11 3.44
CA LYS A 327 -9.35 -1.61 2.80
C LYS A 327 -9.58 -3.02 2.30
N TYR A 328 -9.24 -3.27 1.04
CA TYR A 328 -9.11 -4.62 0.50
C TYR A 328 -7.69 -5.12 0.71
N TRP A 329 -7.59 -6.37 1.16
CA TRP A 329 -6.34 -7.07 1.44
C TRP A 329 -6.27 -8.33 0.61
N ILE A 330 -5.10 -8.60 0.06
CA ILE A 330 -4.75 -9.89 -0.54
C ILE A 330 -3.38 -10.31 -0.02
N MET A 331 -3.30 -11.52 0.49
CA MET A 331 -2.21 -12.00 1.33
C MET A 331 -1.80 -13.41 0.95
N PHE A 332 -0.52 -13.70 1.13
CA PHE A 332 0.06 -15.02 0.89
C PHE A 332 1.02 -15.40 2.02
N PRO A 333 1.09 -16.69 2.40
CA PRO A 333 2.00 -17.15 3.43
C PRO A 333 3.46 -16.92 3.04
N PRO A 334 4.40 -16.91 4.00
CA PRO A 334 5.80 -16.57 3.75
C PRO A 334 6.51 -17.41 2.66
N THR A 335 6.05 -18.63 2.45
CA THR A 335 6.60 -19.62 1.51
C THR A 335 6.00 -19.55 0.10
N ALA A 336 4.95 -18.76 -0.12
CA ALA A 336 4.29 -18.67 -1.41
C ALA A 336 5.10 -17.84 -2.42
N GLN A 337 4.95 -18.19 -3.69
CA GLN A 337 5.41 -17.37 -4.81
C GLN A 337 4.24 -16.50 -5.28
N VAL A 338 4.30 -15.21 -4.98
CA VAL A 338 3.24 -14.26 -5.35
C VAL A 338 3.40 -13.91 -6.83
N PRO A 339 2.36 -14.06 -7.68
CA PRO A 339 2.45 -13.71 -9.10
C PRO A 339 2.88 -12.26 -9.30
N GLY A 340 3.84 -12.06 -10.20
CA GLY A 340 4.43 -10.75 -10.50
C GLY A 340 5.43 -10.24 -9.44
N VAL A 341 5.65 -10.95 -8.34
CA VAL A 341 6.63 -10.57 -7.30
C VAL A 341 7.80 -11.55 -7.34
N TYR A 342 8.99 -11.02 -7.59
CA TYR A 342 10.23 -11.80 -7.69
C TYR A 342 11.19 -11.34 -6.61
N VAL A 343 11.78 -12.30 -5.90
CA VAL A 343 12.67 -12.03 -4.76
C VAL A 343 14.03 -12.61 -5.06
N SER A 344 15.09 -11.84 -4.82
CA SER A 344 16.47 -12.31 -4.96
C SER A 344 16.76 -13.46 -3.98
N ARG A 345 17.82 -14.23 -4.23
CA ARG A 345 18.14 -15.43 -3.43
C ARG A 345 18.44 -15.12 -1.95
N ASP A 346 19.04 -13.96 -1.69
CA ASP A 346 19.33 -13.40 -0.36
C ASP A 346 18.16 -12.56 0.20
N SER A 347 17.11 -12.36 -0.60
CA SER A 347 15.93 -11.55 -0.29
C SER A 347 16.25 -10.07 0.00
N SER A 348 17.35 -9.55 -0.55
CA SER A 348 17.70 -8.13 -0.51
C SER A 348 16.93 -7.30 -1.54
N GLU A 349 16.53 -7.91 -2.66
CA GLU A 349 15.81 -7.24 -3.74
C GLU A 349 14.45 -7.90 -3.98
N VAL A 350 13.43 -7.05 -4.14
CA VAL A 350 12.07 -7.46 -4.53
C VAL A 350 11.69 -6.68 -5.78
N THR A 351 11.49 -7.39 -6.90
CA THR A 351 10.94 -6.82 -8.14
C THR A 351 9.44 -7.08 -8.18
N SER A 352 8.65 -6.03 -8.33
CA SER A 352 7.18 -6.10 -8.45
C SER A 352 6.66 -5.03 -9.43
N PRO A 353 5.38 -5.10 -9.87
CA PRO A 353 4.81 -4.04 -10.70
C PRO A 353 4.87 -2.67 -10.02
N LEU A 354 4.92 -1.60 -10.82
CA LEU A 354 5.18 -0.25 -10.33
C LEU A 354 4.04 0.30 -9.46
N SER A 355 2.82 -0.18 -9.68
CA SER A 355 1.65 0.25 -8.93
C SER A 355 0.73 -0.91 -8.58
N ILE A 356 -0.13 -0.66 -7.59
CA ILE A 356 -1.23 -1.56 -7.23
C ILE A 356 -2.12 -1.82 -8.45
N ALA A 357 -2.43 -0.79 -9.23
CA ALA A 357 -3.29 -0.90 -10.39
C ALA A 357 -2.69 -1.79 -11.48
N GLU A 358 -1.39 -1.66 -11.76
CA GLU A 358 -0.70 -2.56 -12.69
C GLU A 358 -0.76 -4.01 -12.21
N TRP A 359 -0.50 -4.25 -10.93
CA TRP A 359 -0.55 -5.60 -10.38
C TRP A 359 -1.97 -6.19 -10.46
N LEU A 360 -2.99 -5.39 -10.15
CA LEU A 360 -4.39 -5.80 -10.26
C LEU A 360 -4.76 -6.20 -11.69
N LEU A 361 -4.38 -5.38 -12.68
CA LEU A 361 -4.67 -5.66 -14.09
C LEU A 361 -3.94 -6.89 -14.63
N ALA A 362 -2.68 -7.10 -14.23
CA ALA A 362 -1.83 -8.12 -14.82
C ALA A 362 -1.87 -9.47 -14.09
N PHE A 363 -1.97 -9.48 -12.76
CA PHE A 363 -1.67 -10.67 -11.96
C PHE A 363 -2.79 -11.10 -11.00
N HIS A 364 -3.76 -10.23 -10.66
CA HIS A 364 -4.80 -10.55 -9.67
C HIS A 364 -5.62 -11.80 -10.00
N GLY A 365 -6.01 -11.98 -11.26
CA GLY A 365 -6.76 -13.17 -11.70
C GLY A 365 -5.95 -14.47 -11.63
N GLU A 366 -4.63 -14.41 -11.76
CA GLU A 366 -3.74 -15.55 -11.51
C GLU A 366 -3.57 -15.79 -10.01
N ALA A 367 -3.30 -14.73 -9.25
CA ALA A 367 -3.12 -14.76 -7.80
C ALA A 367 -4.34 -15.37 -7.08
N ARG A 368 -5.56 -15.00 -7.48
CA ARG A 368 -6.81 -15.55 -6.92
C ARG A 368 -7.01 -17.05 -7.15
N ARG A 369 -6.32 -17.65 -8.12
CA ARG A 369 -6.42 -19.09 -8.41
C ARG A 369 -5.46 -19.93 -7.57
N LEU A 370 -4.52 -19.30 -6.87
CA LEU A 370 -3.59 -19.99 -5.98
C LEU A 370 -4.30 -20.43 -4.69
N PRO A 371 -4.11 -21.68 -4.23
CA PRO A 371 -4.75 -22.19 -3.02
C PRO A 371 -4.29 -21.47 -1.75
N GLU A 372 -3.13 -20.82 -1.77
CA GLU A 372 -2.57 -20.05 -0.65
C GLU A 372 -3.10 -18.61 -0.55
N CYS A 373 -3.88 -18.16 -1.53
CA CYS A 373 -4.42 -16.80 -1.59
C CYS A 373 -5.46 -16.58 -0.48
N VAL A 374 -5.20 -15.61 0.41
CA VAL A 374 -6.18 -15.14 1.40
C VAL A 374 -6.50 -13.68 1.14
N GLU A 375 -7.77 -13.35 0.96
CA GLU A 375 -8.21 -11.99 0.64
C GLU A 375 -9.49 -11.60 1.39
N GLY A 376 -9.68 -10.31 1.62
CA GLY A 376 -10.83 -9.82 2.38
C GLY A 376 -10.90 -8.31 2.45
N ILE A 377 -12.05 -7.80 2.90
CA ILE A 377 -12.25 -6.37 3.17
C ILE A 377 -12.26 -6.16 4.68
N CYS A 378 -11.44 -5.22 5.14
CA CYS A 378 -11.46 -4.68 6.50
C CYS A 378 -12.14 -3.31 6.46
N SER A 379 -13.27 -3.19 7.15
CA SER A 379 -14.14 -2.01 7.12
C SER A 379 -13.94 -1.15 8.36
N ALA A 380 -14.48 0.08 8.35
CA ALA A 380 -14.46 0.96 9.52
C ALA A 380 -14.99 0.27 10.79
N GLY A 381 -14.22 0.36 11.88
CA GLY A 381 -14.50 -0.31 13.15
C GLY A 381 -13.88 -1.71 13.29
N GLU A 382 -13.13 -2.18 12.29
CA GLU A 382 -12.54 -3.51 12.27
C GLU A 382 -11.01 -3.46 12.33
N ILE A 383 -10.41 -4.58 12.78
CA ILE A 383 -8.95 -4.78 12.79
C ILE A 383 -8.59 -5.94 11.89
N LEU A 384 -7.59 -5.77 11.04
CA LEU A 384 -6.93 -6.86 10.34
C LEU A 384 -5.62 -7.23 11.05
N HIS A 385 -5.39 -8.53 11.29
CA HIS A 385 -4.13 -9.06 11.78
C HIS A 385 -3.25 -9.52 10.61
N VAL A 386 -2.02 -9.02 10.56
CA VAL A 386 -0.96 -9.41 9.63
C VAL A 386 0.04 -10.27 10.39
N PRO A 387 0.12 -11.59 10.14
CA PRO A 387 1.10 -12.43 10.79
C PRO A 387 2.49 -12.17 10.22
N SER A 388 3.49 -12.34 11.07
CA SER A 388 4.90 -12.24 10.68
C SER A 388 5.23 -13.01 9.39
N GLY A 389 5.92 -12.31 8.48
CA GLY A 389 6.44 -12.86 7.23
C GLY A 389 5.42 -13.06 6.10
N TRP A 390 4.13 -12.76 6.31
CA TRP A 390 3.13 -12.85 5.25
C TRP A 390 3.32 -11.73 4.21
N TRP A 391 3.30 -12.13 2.94
CA TRP A 391 3.18 -11.17 1.84
C TRP A 391 1.79 -10.57 1.86
N HIS A 392 1.70 -9.25 1.72
CA HIS A 392 0.40 -8.59 1.67
C HIS A 392 0.44 -7.35 0.80
N LEU A 393 -0.64 -7.16 0.03
CA LEU A 393 -0.97 -5.95 -0.72
C LEU A 393 -2.28 -5.39 -0.18
N VAL A 394 -2.34 -4.07 -0.06
CA VAL A 394 -3.47 -3.35 0.51
C VAL A 394 -3.90 -2.24 -0.43
N VAL A 395 -5.20 -2.12 -0.69
CA VAL A 395 -5.77 -0.99 -1.42
C VAL A 395 -6.95 -0.40 -0.68
N ASN A 396 -6.97 0.92 -0.57
CA ASN A 396 -8.11 1.67 -0.06
C ASN A 396 -9.24 1.61 -1.10
N THR A 397 -10.35 0.96 -0.74
CA THR A 397 -11.56 0.97 -1.58
C THR A 397 -12.40 2.22 -1.35
N GLU A 398 -12.09 2.97 -0.29
CA GLU A 398 -12.67 4.26 0.05
C GLU A 398 -11.59 5.16 0.65
N SER A 399 -11.76 6.48 0.56
CA SER A 399 -10.87 7.39 1.29
C SER A 399 -11.03 7.17 2.79
N GLY A 400 -9.93 7.03 3.51
CA GLY A 400 -10.01 6.53 4.89
C GLY A 400 -8.86 6.91 5.80
N VAL A 401 -9.05 6.60 7.07
CA VAL A 401 -8.13 6.78 8.18
C VAL A 401 -7.94 5.43 8.85
N ALA A 402 -6.70 5.04 9.12
CA ALA A 402 -6.38 3.81 9.84
C ALA A 402 -5.21 4.03 10.79
N LEU A 403 -5.12 3.16 11.78
CA LEU A 403 -3.99 3.05 12.70
C LEU A 403 -3.38 1.67 12.52
N THR A 404 -2.06 1.59 12.40
CA THR A 404 -1.37 0.30 12.34
C THR A 404 -0.25 0.27 13.36
N GLN A 405 -0.01 -0.91 13.95
CA GLN A 405 1.16 -1.12 14.81
C GLN A 405 1.79 -2.48 14.59
N ASN A 406 3.12 -2.50 14.66
CA ASN A 406 3.94 -3.69 14.59
C ASN A 406 4.32 -4.12 16.01
N PHE A 407 4.34 -5.44 16.23
CA PHE A 407 4.61 -6.03 17.52
C PHE A 407 5.22 -7.43 17.39
N VAL A 408 5.85 -7.90 18.47
CA VAL A 408 6.36 -9.26 18.58
C VAL A 408 5.50 -10.02 19.59
N PRO A 409 4.59 -10.90 19.13
CA PRO A 409 3.67 -11.59 20.04
C PRO A 409 4.41 -12.59 20.94
N LEU A 410 4.05 -12.59 22.23
CA LEU A 410 4.39 -13.69 23.13
C LEU A 410 3.42 -14.87 22.88
N SER A 411 3.94 -15.99 22.39
CA SER A 411 3.15 -17.20 22.17
C SER A 411 3.81 -18.44 22.80
N PRO A 412 3.05 -19.47 23.22
CA PRO A 412 3.64 -20.68 23.80
C PRO A 412 4.66 -21.38 22.90
N LYS A 413 4.47 -21.28 21.57
CA LYS A 413 5.32 -21.91 20.55
C LYS A 413 6.62 -21.15 20.29
N LEU A 414 6.64 -19.83 20.54
CA LEU A 414 7.79 -18.95 20.30
C LEU A 414 8.34 -18.94 18.86
N ASN A 415 7.58 -19.46 17.90
CA ASN A 415 7.97 -19.50 16.49
C ASN A 415 8.32 -18.11 15.98
N LEU A 416 7.44 -17.12 16.23
CA LEU A 416 7.62 -15.77 15.72
C LEU A 416 8.79 -15.05 16.39
N LEU A 417 8.95 -15.17 17.71
CA LEU A 417 10.12 -14.63 18.40
C LEU A 417 11.42 -15.24 17.85
N SER A 418 11.45 -16.54 17.55
CA SER A 418 12.63 -17.16 16.93
C SER A 418 12.95 -16.59 15.54
N GLU A 419 11.93 -16.27 14.74
CA GLU A 419 12.13 -15.63 13.42
C GLU A 419 12.66 -14.20 13.57
N VAL A 420 12.13 -13.42 14.51
CA VAL A 420 12.64 -12.06 14.82
C VAL A 420 14.11 -12.12 15.24
N LEU A 421 14.46 -13.05 16.14
CA LEU A 421 15.86 -13.23 16.57
C LEU A 421 16.77 -13.64 15.42
N LEU A 422 16.32 -14.54 14.54
CA LEU A 422 17.07 -14.92 13.35
C LEU A 422 17.26 -13.74 12.39
N PHE A 423 16.19 -12.97 12.14
CA PHE A 423 16.23 -11.81 11.25
C PHE A 423 17.23 -10.77 11.76
N LEU A 424 17.10 -10.35 13.03
CA LEU A 424 17.99 -9.34 13.62
C LEU A 424 19.47 -9.80 13.64
N ARG A 425 19.72 -11.11 13.79
CA ARG A 425 21.08 -11.69 13.85
C ARG A 425 21.71 -11.87 12.48
N ASP A 426 20.96 -12.44 11.55
CA ASP A 426 21.49 -12.98 10.29
C ASP A 426 21.26 -12.02 9.11
N LYS A 427 20.45 -10.97 9.28
CA LYS A 427 20.16 -9.94 8.27
C LYS A 427 20.27 -8.51 8.84
N PRO A 428 21.39 -8.14 9.49
CA PRO A 428 21.53 -6.84 10.15
C PRO A 428 21.41 -5.65 9.17
N ASP A 429 21.79 -5.84 7.91
CA ASP A 429 21.67 -4.89 6.80
C ASP A 429 20.21 -4.62 6.39
N GLN A 430 19.29 -5.53 6.72
CA GLN A 430 17.86 -5.41 6.39
C GLN A 430 17.02 -4.95 7.59
N VAL A 431 17.65 -4.67 8.74
CA VAL A 431 16.96 -4.19 9.93
C VAL A 431 16.62 -2.71 9.77
N SER A 432 15.37 -2.35 10.00
CA SER A 432 14.88 -0.98 9.80
C SER A 432 14.11 -0.44 11.00
N GLY A 433 13.91 0.88 11.02
CA GLY A 433 13.11 1.58 12.02
C GLY A 433 13.82 1.87 13.36
N PHE A 434 14.99 1.29 13.62
CA PHE A 434 15.84 1.63 14.76
C PHE A 434 16.53 2.99 14.56
N ALA A 435 16.90 3.64 15.66
CA ALA A 435 17.71 4.86 15.61
C ALA A 435 19.14 4.53 15.12
N ARG A 436 19.76 5.47 14.38
CA ARG A 436 21.05 5.26 13.69
C ARG A 436 22.23 5.01 14.64
N ASP A 437 22.10 5.43 15.90
CA ASP A 437 23.08 5.21 16.96
C ASP A 437 23.02 3.81 17.58
N ILE A 438 21.98 3.02 17.26
CA ILE A 438 21.87 1.62 17.69
C ILE A 438 22.68 0.75 16.73
N GLY A 439 23.92 0.44 17.11
CA GLY A 439 24.84 -0.34 16.28
C GLY A 439 24.47 -1.81 16.12
N ASN A 440 23.93 -2.46 17.16
CA ASN A 440 23.56 -3.88 17.12
C ASN A 440 22.18 -4.13 17.75
N PRO A 441 21.10 -4.04 16.95
CA PRO A 441 19.73 -4.29 17.42
C PRO A 441 19.53 -5.69 18.03
N TYR A 442 20.24 -6.72 17.53
CA TYR A 442 20.14 -8.08 18.05
C TYR A 442 20.70 -8.20 19.47
N GLU A 443 21.89 -7.66 19.73
CA GLU A 443 22.49 -7.68 21.06
C GLU A 443 21.65 -6.88 22.06
N LEU A 444 21.22 -5.69 21.68
CA LEU A 444 20.35 -4.85 22.51
C LEU A 444 19.06 -5.59 22.88
N PHE A 445 18.36 -6.16 21.89
CA PHE A 445 17.11 -6.87 22.12
C PHE A 445 17.30 -8.11 22.99
N THR A 446 18.32 -8.93 22.73
CA THR A 446 18.57 -10.13 23.54
C THR A 446 19.00 -9.79 24.96
N GLU A 447 19.74 -8.69 25.19
CA GLU A 447 20.08 -8.23 26.54
C GLU A 447 18.82 -7.86 27.34
N ARG A 448 17.97 -7.00 26.78
CA ARG A 448 16.74 -6.55 27.45
C ARG A 448 15.76 -7.70 27.66
N LEU A 449 15.57 -8.54 26.65
CA LEU A 449 14.70 -9.72 26.76
C LEU A 449 15.23 -10.72 27.79
N ARG A 450 16.55 -10.86 27.98
CA ARG A 450 17.13 -11.73 29.02
C ARG A 450 16.80 -11.23 30.43
N ARG A 451 16.71 -9.92 30.62
CA ARG A 451 16.42 -9.32 31.93
C ARG A 451 14.96 -9.52 32.34
N GLU A 452 14.02 -9.42 31.40
CA GLU A 452 12.59 -9.51 31.68
C GLU A 452 11.99 -10.90 31.45
N TYR A 453 12.47 -11.62 30.43
CA TYR A 453 11.94 -12.91 30.00
C TYR A 453 13.05 -13.96 29.75
N PRO A 454 13.88 -14.30 30.76
CA PRO A 454 15.06 -15.16 30.58
C PRO A 454 14.73 -16.55 30.01
N GLU A 455 13.68 -17.20 30.51
CA GLU A 455 13.29 -18.53 30.03
C GLU A 455 12.70 -18.51 28.61
N VAL A 456 11.97 -17.44 28.27
CA VAL A 456 11.42 -17.24 26.92
C VAL A 456 12.55 -17.08 25.91
N LEU A 457 13.53 -16.22 26.22
CA LEU A 457 14.69 -16.01 25.36
C LEU A 457 15.48 -17.31 25.18
N ALA A 458 15.75 -18.05 26.26
CA ALA A 458 16.51 -19.31 26.18
C ALA A 458 15.84 -20.33 25.26
N ARG A 459 14.51 -20.51 25.38
CA ARG A 459 13.74 -21.40 24.52
C ARG A 459 13.69 -20.92 23.06
N ALA A 460 13.54 -19.62 22.84
CA ALA A 460 13.49 -19.04 21.49
C ALA A 460 14.83 -19.14 20.77
N LEU A 461 15.95 -18.92 21.46
CA LEU A 461 17.30 -19.11 20.90
C LEU A 461 17.56 -20.56 20.54
N ASP A 462 17.20 -21.52 21.40
CA ASP A 462 17.31 -22.95 21.07
C ASP A 462 16.47 -23.32 19.84
N LEU A 463 15.27 -22.74 19.70
CA LEU A 463 14.43 -22.92 18.51
C LEU A 463 15.09 -22.33 17.25
N ALA A 464 15.63 -21.11 17.34
CA ALA A 464 16.35 -20.43 16.25
C ALA A 464 17.59 -21.23 15.79
N ASP A 465 18.35 -21.80 16.72
CA ASP A 465 19.55 -22.57 16.41
C ASP A 465 19.24 -23.94 15.79
N ARG A 466 18.09 -24.53 16.15
CA ARG A 466 17.56 -25.73 15.47
C ARG A 466 17.14 -25.40 14.03
N LYS A 467 16.46 -24.28 13.80
CA LYS A 467 16.02 -23.83 12.47
C LYS A 467 17.18 -23.48 11.54
N SER A 468 18.18 -22.77 12.04
CA SER A 468 19.38 -22.41 11.26
C SER A 468 20.33 -23.59 10.98
N GLY A 469 20.05 -24.77 11.53
CA GLY A 469 20.91 -25.95 11.42
C GLY A 469 22.24 -25.82 12.18
N ARG A 470 22.47 -24.74 12.94
CA ARG A 470 23.68 -24.54 13.74
C ARG A 470 23.82 -25.62 14.81
N LYS A 471 22.73 -26.05 15.45
CA LYS A 471 22.79 -27.12 16.47
C LYS A 471 23.30 -28.45 15.89
N ARG A 472 22.83 -28.83 14.68
CA ARG A 472 23.37 -30.00 13.96
C ARG A 472 24.84 -29.82 13.59
N LYS A 473 25.25 -28.65 13.09
CA LYS A 473 26.65 -28.36 12.77
C LYS A 473 27.56 -28.41 14.00
N TRP A 474 27.11 -27.90 15.16
CA TRP A 474 27.84 -27.99 16.43
C TRP A 474 27.89 -29.42 16.97
N ASP A 475 26.80 -30.17 16.96
CA ASP A 475 26.80 -31.58 17.40
C ASP A 475 27.70 -32.46 16.51
N THR A 476 27.77 -32.16 15.20
CA THR A 476 28.73 -32.77 14.27
C THR A 476 30.17 -32.31 14.51
N ALA A 477 30.40 -31.03 14.83
CA ALA A 477 31.74 -30.49 15.10
C ALA A 477 32.31 -30.89 16.48
N VAL A 478 31.45 -31.16 17.46
CA VAL A 478 31.83 -31.55 18.83
C VAL A 478 31.91 -33.08 18.99
N GLY A 479 31.72 -33.85 17.91
CA GLY A 479 32.06 -35.27 17.87
C GLY A 479 31.28 -36.13 18.86
N ARG A 480 29.95 -35.99 18.91
CA ARG A 480 29.09 -37.05 19.49
C ARG A 480 28.62 -37.97 18.36
N GLY A 481 29.53 -38.82 17.89
CA GLY A 481 29.27 -39.84 16.89
C GLY A 481 30.56 -40.41 16.32
N ASP A 482 31.03 -41.46 16.99
CA ASP A 482 31.99 -42.51 16.60
C ASP A 482 33.36 -42.15 16.02
N GLU A 483 34.35 -42.87 16.56
CA GLU A 483 35.76 -42.87 16.21
C GLU A 483 35.99 -43.12 14.71
N GLU A 484 36.72 -42.23 14.03
CA GLU A 484 37.86 -42.51 13.13
C GLU A 484 38.15 -41.32 12.19
N GLY A 485 39.42 -40.93 12.08
CA GLY A 485 39.99 -40.49 10.80
C GLY A 485 39.95 -39.01 10.41
N ALA A 486 40.95 -38.27 10.90
CA ALA A 486 41.88 -37.46 10.09
C ALA A 486 41.49 -36.09 9.47
N THR A 487 42.50 -35.20 9.60
CA THR A 487 42.90 -34.04 8.77
C THR A 487 42.15 -32.71 8.93
N GLY A 488 42.90 -31.73 9.46
CA GLY A 488 42.51 -30.33 9.54
C GLY A 488 42.67 -29.58 8.23
N PHE A 489 41.96 -28.44 8.15
CA PHE A 489 42.19 -27.39 7.16
C PHE A 489 41.97 -26.03 7.84
N SER A 490 42.94 -25.14 7.66
CA SER A 490 42.96 -23.73 8.09
C SER A 490 42.86 -22.86 6.85
N PHE A 491 42.08 -21.78 6.86
CA PHE A 491 42.31 -20.63 5.98
C PHE A 491 41.86 -19.29 6.58
N GLY A 492 42.85 -18.46 6.91
CA GLY A 492 43.12 -17.11 6.38
C GLY A 492 41.98 -16.12 6.16
N PHE A 493 41.94 -15.09 7.00
CA PHE A 493 41.27 -13.82 6.75
C PHE A 493 42.05 -13.00 5.70
N GLY A 494 41.35 -12.50 4.69
CA GLY A 494 41.83 -11.47 3.77
C GLY A 494 40.72 -10.45 3.58
N GLY A 495 40.89 -9.27 4.19
CA GLY A 495 39.97 -8.14 4.09
C GLY A 495 40.04 -7.45 2.73
N GLY A 496 39.00 -6.68 2.45
CA GLY A 496 38.88 -5.83 1.28
C GLY A 496 37.56 -5.05 1.35
N ASP A 497 37.66 -3.82 1.82
CA ASP A 497 36.60 -2.83 1.92
C ASP A 497 36.00 -2.47 0.54
N GLY A 498 34.73 -2.04 0.54
CA GLY A 498 34.05 -1.53 -0.64
C GLY A 498 32.65 -1.03 -0.32
N ASP A 499 32.57 0.22 0.12
CA ASP A 499 31.35 1.00 0.35
C ASP A 499 30.51 1.20 -0.92
N GLY A 500 29.19 1.28 -0.77
CA GLY A 500 28.25 1.64 -1.83
C GLY A 500 26.81 1.77 -1.32
N ASP A 501 26.43 3.01 -1.02
CA ASP A 501 25.13 3.46 -0.50
C ASP A 501 23.94 3.21 -1.44
N GLY A 502 22.75 3.00 -0.85
CA GLY A 502 21.46 2.94 -1.56
C GLY A 502 20.26 2.69 -0.66
N ASP A 503 19.85 3.71 0.11
CA ASP A 503 18.62 3.71 0.92
C ASP A 503 17.36 3.61 0.05
N GLY A 504 16.67 2.47 0.09
CA GLY A 504 15.33 2.27 -0.47
C GLY A 504 14.34 1.89 0.64
N GLU A 505 13.73 2.88 1.29
CA GLU A 505 12.53 2.64 2.11
C GLU A 505 11.33 2.41 1.16
N ILE A 506 10.78 1.20 1.25
CA ILE A 506 9.64 0.71 0.47
C ILE A 506 8.39 1.51 0.87
N ALA A 507 7.78 2.19 -0.11
CA ALA A 507 6.40 2.64 -0.10
C ALA A 507 5.71 2.12 -1.37
#